data_AF-A0A0F7X3P1-F1
#
_entry.id   AF-A0A0F7X3P1-F1
#
_cell.length_a   1.000
_cell.length_b   1.000
_cell.length_c   1.000
_cell.angle_alpha   90.00
_cell.angle_beta   90.00
_cell.angle_gamma   90.00
#
_symmetry.space_group_name_H-M   'P 1'
#
loop_
_entity.id
_entity.type
_entity.pdbx_description
1 polymer ?
#
loop_
_entity_poly.entity_id
_entity_poly.type
_entity_poly.pdbx_seq_one_letter_code
_entity_poly.pdbx_strand_id
1 'polypeptide(L)'
;MYPRRRSPDYLFSPTGCPMSTTTVKHFIHTASRWEPVLKEIVASNYWHAQWINTLSFLENSGAKKISASEHPTEVKEEVLKHAAEEFRHGHYLKTQISRISETSLPDYTSKNLLGGLLTKYYLHLLDLRTCRVLENEYSLSGQTLKTAAYILVTYAIELRASELYPLYHDILKEAQSKITVKSIILEEQGHLQEMERELKDLPHGEELLGYACQFEGELCLQFVERLEQMIFDPSSTFTKF
;
A
#
# COMPACT_ATOMS: atom_id res chain seq x y z
N MET A 1 -43.43 -51.13 14.72
CA MET A 1 -42.02 -51.21 15.16
C MET A 1 -41.44 -49.79 15.05
N TYR A 2 -41.05 -49.19 16.18
CA TYR A 2 -40.40 -47.87 16.31
C TYR A 2 -39.05 -47.82 15.55
N PRO A 3 -38.37 -46.65 15.32
CA PRO A 3 -38.54 -45.38 16.04
C PRO A 3 -38.48 -44.05 15.25
N ARG A 4 -38.95 -43.01 15.98
CA ARG A 4 -38.69 -41.57 15.81
C ARG A 4 -37.20 -41.23 15.58
N ARG A 5 -36.93 -40.23 14.73
CA ARG A 5 -35.72 -39.38 14.74
C ARG A 5 -36.16 -37.94 14.46
N ARG A 6 -36.26 -37.10 15.50
CA ARG A 6 -35.30 -36.05 15.90
C ARG A 6 -34.99 -35.05 14.77
N SER A 7 -35.63 -33.89 14.85
CA SER A 7 -35.13 -32.62 14.32
C SER A 7 -33.80 -32.27 15.00
N PRO A 8 -32.91 -31.54 14.30
CA PRO A 8 -32.18 -30.47 14.96
C PRO A 8 -32.19 -29.17 14.13
N ASP A 9 -32.72 -28.13 14.76
CA ASP A 9 -32.10 -26.82 14.93
C ASP A 9 -31.15 -26.33 13.83
N TYR A 10 -31.66 -25.44 12.97
CA TYR A 10 -30.84 -24.52 12.19
C TYR A 10 -30.23 -23.46 13.13
N LEU A 11 -29.04 -23.75 13.65
CA LEU A 11 -28.17 -22.75 14.24
C LEU A 11 -27.46 -21.99 13.12
N PHE A 12 -27.84 -20.73 12.96
CA PHE A 12 -27.02 -19.71 12.30
C PHE A 12 -25.65 -19.65 12.99
N SER A 13 -24.57 -19.80 12.22
CA SER A 13 -23.23 -19.44 12.64
C SER A 13 -22.62 -18.52 11.58
N PRO A 14 -22.20 -17.28 11.92
CA PRO A 14 -21.68 -16.30 10.97
C PRO A 14 -20.16 -16.28 11.03
N THR A 15 -19.46 -17.13 10.28
CA THR A 15 -18.01 -16.98 10.10
C THR A 15 -17.53 -17.62 8.80
N GLY A 16 -16.66 -16.90 8.10
CA GLY A 16 -15.79 -17.47 7.07
C GLY A 16 -16.21 -17.15 5.65
N CYS A 17 -16.03 -15.89 5.22
CA CYS A 17 -15.73 -15.67 3.81
C CYS A 17 -14.26 -16.09 3.61
N PRO A 18 -13.95 -17.08 2.77
CA PRO A 18 -12.56 -17.36 2.43
C PRO A 18 -12.09 -16.25 1.49
N MET A 19 -11.25 -15.35 2.00
CA MET A 19 -10.44 -14.48 1.14
C MET A 19 -9.65 -15.39 0.21
N SER A 20 -9.84 -15.23 -1.09
CA SER A 20 -9.09 -15.95 -2.13
C SER A 20 -7.62 -15.53 -2.02
N THR A 21 -6.82 -16.28 -1.26
CA THR A 21 -5.37 -16.13 -1.24
C THR A 21 -4.80 -16.75 -2.51
N THR A 22 -4.97 -16.07 -3.64
CA THR A 22 -4.08 -16.30 -4.78
C THR A 22 -2.75 -15.71 -4.36
N THR A 23 -1.90 -16.50 -3.70
CA THR A 23 -0.55 -16.07 -3.34
C THR A 23 0.18 -15.72 -4.63
N VAL A 24 0.31 -14.43 -4.93
CA VAL A 24 1.15 -13.94 -6.02
C VAL A 24 2.56 -14.39 -5.69
N LYS A 25 3.08 -15.38 -6.45
CA LYS A 25 4.31 -16.13 -6.12
C LYS A 25 5.54 -15.24 -5.91
N HIS A 26 5.50 -14.02 -6.41
CA HIS A 26 6.61 -13.07 -6.41
C HIS A 26 6.46 -11.95 -5.38
N PHE A 27 5.34 -11.88 -4.65
CA PHE A 27 5.17 -10.88 -3.61
C PHE A 27 6.09 -11.18 -2.42
N ILE A 28 6.86 -10.18 -2.01
CA ILE A 28 7.79 -10.29 -0.89
C ILE A 28 7.09 -9.78 0.37
N HIS A 29 6.73 -10.69 1.26
CA HIS A 29 6.11 -10.37 2.54
C HIS A 29 7.08 -9.63 3.46
N THR A 30 6.64 -8.52 4.03
CA THR A 30 7.44 -7.66 4.92
C THR A 30 6.78 -7.44 6.29
N ALA A 31 5.60 -8.00 6.53
CA ALA A 31 4.83 -7.86 7.79
C ALA A 31 5.67 -8.06 9.06
N SER A 32 6.52 -9.08 9.10
CA SER A 32 7.34 -9.40 10.29
C SER A 32 8.38 -8.32 10.61
N ARG A 33 8.81 -7.54 9.62
CA ARG A 33 9.71 -6.39 9.80
C ARG A 33 8.92 -5.14 10.21
N TRP A 34 7.72 -4.98 9.64
CA TRP A 34 6.83 -3.86 9.95
C TRP A 34 6.28 -3.88 11.36
N GLU A 35 5.88 -5.04 11.88
CA GLU A 35 5.19 -5.14 13.17
C GLU A 35 5.92 -4.43 14.33
N PRO A 36 7.21 -4.73 14.63
CA PRO A 36 7.91 -4.05 15.72
C PRO A 36 8.06 -2.54 15.49
N VAL A 37 8.32 -2.13 14.24
CA VAL A 37 8.46 -0.72 13.85
C VAL A 37 7.15 0.04 14.08
N LEU A 38 6.02 -0.53 13.63
CA LEU A 38 4.71 0.10 13.74
C LEU A 38 4.25 0.19 15.20
N LYS A 39 4.56 -0.80 16.04
CA LYS A 39 4.27 -0.74 17.48
C LYS A 39 4.98 0.44 18.15
N GLU A 40 6.26 0.65 17.87
CA GLU A 40 7.01 1.82 18.37
C GLU A 40 6.50 3.14 17.81
N ILE A 41 6.16 3.18 16.52
CA ILE A 41 5.58 4.36 15.88
C ILE A 41 4.28 4.75 16.60
N VAL A 42 3.35 3.80 16.80
CA VAL A 42 2.03 4.06 17.41
C VAL A 42 2.15 4.41 18.89
N ALA A 43 3.18 3.93 19.59
CA ALA A 43 3.44 4.28 20.98
C ALA A 43 3.88 5.76 21.18
N SER A 44 4.34 6.43 20.13
CA SER A 44 4.79 7.83 20.18
C SER A 44 3.90 8.75 19.33
N ASN A 45 3.19 9.69 19.96
CA ASN A 45 2.34 10.64 19.25
C ASN A 45 3.09 11.42 18.15
N TYR A 46 4.37 11.72 18.34
CA TYR A 46 5.18 12.42 17.34
C TYR A 46 5.48 11.52 16.14
N TRP A 47 6.00 10.31 16.37
CA TRP A 47 6.30 9.37 15.29
C TRP A 47 5.03 8.90 14.58
N HIS A 48 3.97 8.66 15.32
CA HIS A 48 2.66 8.30 14.78
C HIS A 48 2.10 9.41 13.87
N ALA A 49 2.19 10.68 14.28
CA ALA A 49 1.79 11.80 13.45
C ALA A 49 2.62 11.87 12.14
N GLN A 50 3.94 11.68 12.23
CA GLN A 50 4.80 11.64 11.03
C GLN A 50 4.50 10.44 10.14
N TRP A 51 4.20 9.27 10.71
CA TRP A 51 3.79 8.08 9.96
C TRP A 51 2.50 8.32 9.19
N ILE A 52 1.48 8.88 9.83
CA ILE A 52 0.24 9.25 9.14
C ILE A 52 0.48 10.28 8.04
N ASN A 53 1.37 11.26 8.27
CA ASN A 53 1.77 12.20 7.22
C ASN A 53 2.52 11.51 6.07
N THR A 54 3.24 10.44 6.37
CA THR A 54 4.00 9.63 5.40
C THR A 54 3.07 8.78 4.54
N LEU A 55 2.10 8.10 5.14
CA LEU A 55 1.04 7.39 4.40
C LEU A 55 0.25 8.37 3.53
N SER A 56 -0.16 9.51 4.10
CA SER A 56 -0.85 10.58 3.37
C SER A 56 -0.07 11.07 2.13
N PHE A 57 1.25 11.19 2.25
CA PHE A 57 2.13 11.51 1.13
C PHE A 57 2.17 10.39 0.07
N LEU A 58 2.24 9.13 0.49
CA LEU A 58 2.29 7.98 -0.41
C LEU A 58 0.99 7.85 -1.22
N GLU A 59 -0.19 7.98 -0.59
CA GLU A 59 -1.47 7.92 -1.33
C GLU A 59 -1.64 9.09 -2.28
N ASN A 60 -1.29 10.31 -1.85
CA ASN A 60 -1.25 11.46 -2.77
C ASN A 60 -0.28 11.22 -3.96
N SER A 61 0.82 10.52 -3.72
CA SER A 61 1.81 10.25 -4.78
C SER A 61 1.33 9.13 -5.71
N GLY A 62 0.64 8.12 -5.19
CA GLY A 62 -0.11 7.12 -5.94
C GLY A 62 -1.14 7.78 -6.85
N ALA A 63 -2.04 8.58 -6.29
CA ALA A 63 -3.05 9.33 -7.04
C ALA A 63 -2.49 10.11 -8.24
N LYS A 64 -1.41 10.87 -8.02
CA LYS A 64 -0.73 11.64 -9.08
C LYS A 64 -0.13 10.75 -10.17
N LYS A 65 0.37 9.57 -9.81
CA LYS A 65 0.93 8.62 -10.77
C LYS A 65 -0.16 7.97 -11.61
N ILE A 66 -1.27 7.57 -10.98
CA ILE A 66 -2.45 7.05 -11.67
C ILE A 66 -2.94 8.09 -12.68
N SER A 67 -3.14 9.34 -12.25
CA SER A 67 -3.57 10.41 -13.17
C SER A 67 -2.58 10.69 -14.29
N ALA A 68 -1.27 10.58 -14.05
CA ALA A 68 -0.25 10.77 -15.09
C ALA A 68 -0.18 9.62 -16.12
N SER A 69 -0.75 8.45 -15.79
CA SER A 69 -0.77 7.28 -16.67
C SER A 69 -1.95 7.26 -17.64
N GLU A 70 -2.94 8.14 -17.43
CA GLU A 70 -4.16 8.26 -18.23
C GLU A 70 -3.85 8.40 -19.73
N HIS A 71 -4.65 7.73 -20.57
CA HIS A 71 -4.64 7.98 -22.00
C HIS A 71 -5.13 9.41 -22.26
N PRO A 72 -4.56 10.15 -23.23
CA PRO A 72 -5.04 11.51 -23.56
C PRO A 72 -6.54 11.66 -23.93
N THR A 73 -7.27 10.57 -24.15
CA THR A 73 -8.64 10.56 -24.70
C THR A 73 -9.45 9.34 -24.26
N GLU A 74 -8.83 8.16 -24.21
CA GLU A 74 -9.48 6.88 -23.87
C GLU A 74 -9.35 6.58 -22.37
N VAL A 75 -9.76 7.53 -21.53
CA VAL A 75 -9.70 7.36 -20.07
C VAL A 75 -10.86 6.49 -19.60
N LYS A 76 -10.54 5.37 -18.94
CA LYS A 76 -11.51 4.48 -18.31
C LYS A 76 -12.07 5.11 -17.02
N GLU A 77 -13.34 4.88 -16.72
CA GLU A 77 -13.98 5.36 -15.49
C GLU A 77 -13.26 4.84 -14.24
N GLU A 78 -12.81 3.59 -14.28
CA GLU A 78 -12.13 2.91 -13.18
C GLU A 78 -10.82 3.63 -12.78
N VAL A 79 -10.06 4.14 -13.77
CA VAL A 79 -8.81 4.87 -13.52
C VAL A 79 -9.10 6.21 -12.81
N LEU A 80 -10.15 6.91 -13.23
CA LEU A 80 -10.57 8.17 -12.59
C LEU A 80 -11.06 7.93 -11.16
N LYS A 81 -11.85 6.86 -10.97
CA LYS A 81 -12.34 6.47 -9.66
C LYS A 81 -11.17 6.16 -8.72
N HIS A 82 -10.24 5.30 -9.14
CA HIS A 82 -9.07 4.93 -8.35
C HIS A 82 -8.25 6.16 -7.95
N ALA A 83 -7.89 7.03 -8.90
CA ALA A 83 -7.14 8.26 -8.60
C ALA A 83 -7.87 9.17 -7.59
N ALA A 84 -9.19 9.29 -7.70
CA ALA A 84 -10.00 10.09 -6.77
C ALA A 84 -10.05 9.48 -5.36
N GLU A 85 -10.12 8.15 -5.27
CA GLU A 85 -10.09 7.40 -4.01
C GLU A 85 -8.73 7.57 -3.31
N GLU A 86 -7.63 7.46 -4.04
CA GLU A 86 -6.27 7.71 -3.51
C GLU A 86 -6.08 9.14 -3.00
N PHE A 87 -6.56 10.15 -3.74
CA PHE A 87 -6.54 11.54 -3.25
C PHE A 87 -7.35 11.68 -1.96
N ARG A 88 -8.49 10.99 -1.86
CA ARG A 88 -9.35 11.01 -0.67
C ARG A 88 -8.68 10.29 0.50
N HIS A 89 -7.98 9.17 0.29
CA HIS A 89 -7.18 8.52 1.34
C HIS A 89 -6.09 9.45 1.87
N GLY A 90 -5.33 10.06 0.96
CA GLY A 90 -4.28 11.01 1.32
C GLY A 90 -4.82 12.17 2.16
N HIS A 91 -5.94 12.76 1.74
CA HIS A 91 -6.63 13.80 2.50
C HIS A 91 -7.13 13.29 3.86
N TYR A 92 -7.81 12.15 3.89
CA TYR A 92 -8.33 11.54 5.11
C TYR A 92 -7.23 11.33 6.16
N LEU A 93 -6.12 10.69 5.77
CA LEU A 93 -4.97 10.47 6.63
C LEU A 93 -4.43 11.79 7.18
N LYS A 94 -4.27 12.82 6.34
CA LYS A 94 -3.83 14.15 6.76
C LYS A 94 -4.72 14.74 7.85
N THR A 95 -6.05 14.60 7.73
CA THR A 95 -6.99 15.09 8.76
C THR A 95 -6.91 14.32 10.08
N GLN A 96 -6.38 13.09 10.09
CA GLN A 96 -6.25 12.29 11.31
C GLN A 96 -5.10 12.75 12.21
N ILE A 97 -4.11 13.49 11.67
CA ILE A 97 -2.91 13.92 12.40
C ILE A 97 -3.26 14.69 13.69
N SER A 98 -4.22 15.60 13.63
CA SER A 98 -4.64 16.42 14.78
C SER A 98 -5.31 15.63 15.91
N ARG A 99 -5.74 14.40 15.64
CA ARG A 99 -6.33 13.49 16.64
C ARG A 99 -5.25 12.73 17.41
N ILE A 100 -4.03 12.66 16.85
CA ILE A 100 -2.88 11.96 17.40
C ILE A 100 -1.97 12.92 18.16
N SER A 101 -1.65 14.07 17.56
CA SER A 101 -0.65 15.00 18.08
C SER A 101 -1.03 16.45 17.78
N GLU A 102 -0.62 17.36 18.66
CA GLU A 102 -0.67 18.80 18.44
C GLU A 102 0.45 19.29 17.50
N THR A 103 1.39 18.40 17.13
CA THR A 103 2.49 18.72 16.23
C THR A 103 1.98 19.11 14.85
N SER A 104 2.35 20.29 14.38
CA SER A 104 1.99 20.76 13.04
C SER A 104 2.86 20.10 11.96
N LEU A 105 2.22 19.36 11.05
CA LEU A 105 2.84 18.73 9.88
C LEU A 105 2.17 19.26 8.59
N PRO A 106 2.39 20.54 8.24
CA PRO A 106 1.60 21.22 7.21
C PRO A 106 1.88 20.71 5.79
N ASP A 107 3.04 20.09 5.56
CA ASP A 107 3.55 19.76 4.23
C ASP A 107 4.22 18.38 4.17
N TYR A 108 4.74 18.04 3.00
CA TYR A 108 5.51 16.84 2.73
C TYR A 108 7.02 17.15 2.59
N THR A 109 7.54 18.14 3.33
CA THR A 109 8.99 18.35 3.42
C THR A 109 9.65 17.14 4.08
N SER A 110 10.92 16.89 3.76
CA SER A 110 11.59 15.64 4.18
C SER A 110 11.69 15.51 5.71
N LYS A 111 11.69 16.62 6.46
CA LYS A 111 11.64 16.65 7.92
C LYS A 111 10.30 16.19 8.51
N ASN A 112 9.23 16.23 7.71
CA ASN A 112 7.87 15.89 8.12
C ASN A 112 7.46 14.47 7.70
N LEU A 113 8.35 13.74 7.02
CA LEU A 113 8.11 12.39 6.54
C LEU A 113 9.09 11.42 7.22
N LEU A 114 8.58 10.29 7.69
CA LEU A 114 9.40 9.15 8.06
C LEU A 114 10.14 8.64 6.82
N GLY A 115 11.41 8.28 6.96
CA GLY A 115 12.29 7.87 5.85
C GLY A 115 12.82 9.02 4.97
N GLY A 116 12.31 10.25 5.12
CA GLY A 116 12.83 11.44 4.45
C GLY A 116 12.83 11.35 2.93
N LEU A 117 14.02 11.43 2.31
CA LEU A 117 14.17 11.36 0.85
C LEU A 117 13.83 9.99 0.28
N LEU A 118 14.07 8.90 1.04
CA LEU A 118 13.76 7.54 0.58
C LEU A 118 12.27 7.42 0.24
N THR A 119 11.41 7.84 1.17
CA THR A 119 9.95 7.89 0.98
C THR A 119 9.56 8.70 -0.25
N LYS A 120 10.18 9.87 -0.45
CA LYS A 120 9.87 10.74 -1.60
C LYS A 120 10.14 10.10 -2.95
N TYR A 121 11.20 9.32 -3.04
CA TYR A 121 11.60 8.66 -4.28
C TYR A 121 11.02 7.26 -4.44
N TYR A 122 10.45 6.67 -3.38
CA TYR A 122 9.97 5.29 -3.34
C TYR A 122 9.16 4.89 -4.58
N LEU A 123 8.00 5.52 -4.79
CA LEU A 123 7.11 5.17 -5.91
C LEU A 123 7.72 5.54 -7.27
N HIS A 124 8.54 6.59 -7.32
CA HIS A 124 9.21 6.98 -8.55
C HIS A 124 10.27 5.96 -8.98
N LEU A 125 11.04 5.42 -8.04
CA LEU A 125 12.04 4.39 -8.30
C LEU A 125 11.38 3.07 -8.72
N LEU A 126 10.28 2.69 -8.07
CA LEU A 126 9.50 1.51 -8.45
C LEU A 126 9.03 1.60 -9.92
N ASP A 127 8.43 2.74 -10.26
CA ASP A 127 7.96 3.04 -11.61
C ASP A 127 9.09 3.08 -12.64
N LEU A 128 10.21 3.75 -12.33
CA LEU A 128 11.38 3.77 -13.20
C LEU A 128 11.95 2.38 -13.48
N ARG A 129 12.09 1.54 -12.44
CA ARG A 129 12.61 0.17 -12.58
C ARG A 129 11.67 -0.69 -13.43
N THR A 130 10.37 -0.56 -13.19
CA THR A 130 9.33 -1.30 -13.94
C THR A 130 9.31 -0.86 -15.41
N CYS A 131 9.27 0.44 -15.68
CA CYS A 131 9.34 0.99 -17.05
C CYS A 131 10.60 0.53 -17.78
N ARG A 132 11.76 0.46 -17.11
CA ARG A 132 13.01 0.01 -17.74
C ARG A 132 12.93 -1.44 -18.24
N VAL A 133 12.28 -2.34 -17.50
CA VAL A 133 12.05 -3.72 -17.94
C VAL A 133 11.11 -3.75 -19.15
N LEU A 134 9.99 -3.03 -19.05
CA LEU A 134 9.01 -2.94 -20.15
C LEU A 134 9.61 -2.38 -21.44
N GLU A 135 10.48 -1.38 -21.34
CA GLU A 135 11.18 -0.78 -22.49
C GLU A 135 12.25 -1.73 -23.06
N ASN A 136 13.15 -2.24 -22.22
CA ASN A 136 14.36 -2.92 -22.71
C ASN A 136 14.12 -4.40 -23.06
N GLU A 137 13.28 -5.09 -22.29
CA GLU A 137 13.06 -6.53 -22.46
C GLU A 137 11.83 -6.81 -23.32
N TYR A 138 10.83 -5.91 -23.27
CA TYR A 138 9.54 -6.08 -23.96
C TYR A 138 9.29 -5.05 -25.07
N SER A 139 10.21 -4.11 -25.29
CA SER A 139 10.12 -3.10 -26.36
C SER A 139 8.84 -2.26 -26.32
N LEU A 140 8.21 -2.12 -25.14
CA LEU A 140 7.04 -1.27 -24.98
C LEU A 140 7.45 0.20 -25.00
N SER A 141 6.60 1.04 -25.58
CA SER A 141 6.83 2.48 -25.64
C SER A 141 5.51 3.26 -25.64
N GLY A 142 5.62 4.58 -25.50
CA GLY A 142 4.47 5.48 -25.60
C GLY A 142 3.37 5.15 -24.58
N GLN A 143 2.13 5.09 -25.04
CA GLN A 143 0.98 4.87 -24.16
C GLN A 143 0.89 3.42 -23.65
N THR A 144 1.25 2.43 -24.47
CA THR A 144 1.26 1.02 -24.05
C THR A 144 2.20 0.79 -22.87
N LEU A 145 3.37 1.43 -22.88
CA LEU A 145 4.31 1.42 -21.76
C LEU A 145 3.67 2.00 -20.50
N LYS A 146 3.05 3.18 -20.59
CA LYS A 146 2.42 3.85 -19.44
C LYS A 146 1.28 3.03 -18.84
N THR A 147 0.41 2.47 -19.69
CA THR A 147 -0.71 1.64 -19.24
C THR A 147 -0.23 0.34 -18.60
N ALA A 148 0.77 -0.33 -19.19
CA ALA A 148 1.36 -1.52 -18.58
C ALA A 148 2.04 -1.20 -17.24
N ALA A 149 2.83 -0.11 -17.18
CA ALA A 149 3.46 0.34 -15.94
C ALA A 149 2.43 0.66 -14.86
N TYR A 150 1.33 1.34 -15.20
CA TYR A 150 0.23 1.60 -14.28
C TYR A 150 -0.34 0.31 -13.68
N ILE A 151 -0.70 -0.67 -14.51
CA ILE A 151 -1.26 -1.94 -14.03
C ILE A 151 -0.29 -2.63 -13.08
N LEU A 152 0.98 -2.77 -13.48
CA LEU A 152 1.98 -3.55 -12.75
C LEU A 152 2.42 -2.87 -11.45
N VAL A 153 2.72 -1.57 -11.50
CA VAL A 153 3.19 -0.79 -10.35
C VAL A 153 2.07 -0.67 -9.32
N THR A 154 0.85 -0.35 -9.77
CA THR A 154 -0.31 -0.24 -8.89
C THR A 154 -0.59 -1.58 -8.24
N TYR A 155 -0.64 -2.69 -8.99
CA TYR A 155 -0.84 -4.02 -8.41
C TYR A 155 0.18 -4.31 -7.30
N ALA A 156 1.48 -4.11 -7.55
CA ALA A 156 2.52 -4.38 -6.55
C ALA A 156 2.34 -3.53 -5.27
N ILE A 157 1.94 -2.27 -5.42
CA ILE A 157 1.62 -1.37 -4.31
C ILE A 157 0.40 -1.86 -3.52
N GLU A 158 -0.67 -2.27 -4.21
CA GLU A 158 -1.91 -2.78 -3.61
C GLU A 158 -1.65 -4.06 -2.82
N LEU A 159 -0.77 -4.94 -3.31
CA LEU A 159 -0.35 -6.12 -2.55
C LEU A 159 0.33 -5.72 -1.23
N ARG A 160 1.27 -4.77 -1.25
CA ARG A 160 1.87 -4.26 -0.01
C ARG A 160 0.82 -3.60 0.89
N ALA A 161 -0.08 -2.80 0.34
CA ALA A 161 -1.16 -2.16 1.10
C ALA A 161 -2.06 -3.20 1.78
N SER A 162 -2.38 -4.29 1.08
CA SER A 162 -3.18 -5.41 1.58
C SER A 162 -2.53 -6.16 2.75
N GLU A 163 -1.21 -6.10 2.89
CA GLU A 163 -0.47 -6.61 4.05
C GLU A 163 -0.33 -5.56 5.15
N LEU A 164 0.11 -4.36 4.79
CA LEU A 164 0.48 -3.29 5.72
C LEU A 164 -0.74 -2.73 6.48
N TYR A 165 -1.84 -2.44 5.79
CA TYR A 165 -2.98 -1.78 6.42
C TYR A 165 -3.71 -2.66 7.43
N PRO A 166 -3.99 -3.95 7.18
CA PRO A 166 -4.55 -4.84 8.19
C PRO A 166 -3.65 -4.98 9.43
N LEU A 167 -2.34 -5.19 9.23
CA LEU A 167 -1.37 -5.22 10.33
C LEU A 167 -1.41 -3.93 11.16
N TYR A 168 -1.38 -2.78 10.48
CA TYR A 168 -1.43 -1.49 11.13
C TYR A 168 -2.77 -1.27 11.86
N HIS A 169 -3.89 -1.72 11.30
CA HIS A 169 -5.20 -1.64 11.93
C HIS A 169 -5.27 -2.41 13.24
N ASP A 170 -4.70 -3.61 13.29
CA ASP A 170 -4.67 -4.41 14.50
C ASP A 170 -3.83 -3.75 15.59
N ILE A 171 -2.66 -3.22 15.24
CA ILE A 171 -1.82 -2.44 16.16
C ILE A 171 -2.56 -1.20 16.69
N LEU A 172 -3.28 -0.47 15.82
CA LEU A 172 -4.09 0.68 16.24
C LEU A 172 -5.20 0.27 17.23
N LYS A 173 -5.83 -0.90 17.01
CA LYS A 173 -6.87 -1.42 17.91
C LYS A 173 -6.31 -1.83 19.25
N GLU A 174 -5.18 -2.53 19.28
CA GLU A 174 -4.48 -2.92 20.51
C GLU A 174 -4.07 -1.69 21.33
N ALA A 175 -3.58 -0.65 20.66
CA ALA A 175 -3.20 0.61 21.29
C ALA A 175 -4.38 1.54 21.62
N GLN A 176 -5.63 1.11 21.34
CA GLN A 176 -6.85 1.93 21.51
C GLN A 176 -6.75 3.31 20.84
N SER A 177 -6.15 3.36 19.65
CA SER A 177 -5.90 4.61 18.94
C SER A 177 -7.19 5.34 18.59
N LYS A 178 -7.11 6.68 18.56
CA LYS A 178 -8.23 7.58 18.22
C LYS A 178 -8.56 7.60 16.73
N ILE A 179 -7.71 7.00 15.90
CA ILE A 179 -7.82 6.99 14.45
C ILE A 179 -8.08 5.57 13.93
N THR A 180 -8.50 5.45 12.68
CA THR A 180 -8.75 4.17 12.04
C THR A 180 -8.34 4.23 10.57
N VAL A 181 -8.01 3.08 10.00
CA VAL A 181 -7.72 2.92 8.56
C VAL A 181 -8.70 1.93 7.92
N LYS A 182 -9.78 1.56 8.62
CA LYS A 182 -10.72 0.52 8.17
C LYS A 182 -11.39 0.85 6.83
N SER A 183 -11.72 2.11 6.58
CA SER A 183 -12.31 2.52 5.30
C SER A 183 -11.31 2.38 4.14
N ILE A 184 -10.04 2.70 4.39
CA ILE A 184 -8.96 2.54 3.39
C ILE A 184 -8.87 1.05 3.02
N ILE A 185 -8.74 0.15 4.02
CA ILE A 185 -8.64 -1.30 3.79
C ILE A 185 -9.76 -1.84 2.88
N LEU A 186 -10.99 -1.37 3.06
CA LEU A 186 -12.13 -1.83 2.24
C LEU A 186 -12.01 -1.39 0.78
N GLU A 187 -11.44 -0.23 0.53
CA GLU A 187 -11.28 0.35 -0.81
C GLU A 187 -10.07 -0.28 -1.52
N GLU A 188 -8.94 -0.49 -0.84
CA GLU A 188 -7.76 -1.18 -1.39
C GLU A 188 -8.07 -2.61 -1.86
N GLN A 189 -9.00 -3.30 -1.18
CA GLN A 189 -9.47 -4.61 -1.64
C GLN A 189 -10.16 -4.53 -3.01
N GLY A 190 -10.86 -3.44 -3.29
CA GLY A 190 -11.47 -3.17 -4.59
C GLY A 190 -10.41 -2.85 -5.65
N HIS A 191 -9.44 -2.01 -5.30
CA HIS A 191 -8.32 -1.65 -6.19
C HIS A 191 -7.52 -2.89 -6.61
N LEU A 192 -7.18 -3.77 -5.66
CA LEU A 192 -6.46 -5.01 -5.96
C LEU A 192 -7.26 -5.91 -6.91
N GLN A 193 -8.57 -6.07 -6.69
CA GLN A 193 -9.43 -6.84 -7.59
C GLN A 193 -9.54 -6.24 -9.00
N GLU A 194 -9.44 -4.91 -9.12
CA GLU A 194 -9.40 -4.20 -10.40
C GLU A 194 -8.09 -4.50 -11.12
N MET A 195 -6.96 -4.39 -10.43
CA MET A 195 -5.65 -4.72 -10.99
C MET A 195 -5.54 -6.19 -11.39
N GLU A 196 -6.16 -7.10 -10.64
CA GLU A 196 -6.30 -8.52 -11.02
C GLU A 196 -7.06 -8.75 -12.33
N ARG A 197 -8.04 -7.91 -12.64
CA ARG A 197 -8.77 -8.01 -13.91
C ARG A 197 -7.93 -7.46 -15.05
N GLU A 198 -7.37 -6.27 -14.90
CA GLU A 198 -6.54 -5.64 -15.93
C GLU A 198 -5.28 -6.47 -16.25
N LEU A 199 -4.68 -7.13 -15.25
CA LEU A 199 -3.52 -7.99 -15.43
C LEU A 199 -3.79 -9.17 -16.37
N LYS A 200 -5.01 -9.74 -16.37
CA LYS A 200 -5.36 -10.89 -17.23
C LYS A 200 -5.30 -10.56 -18.71
N ASP A 201 -5.55 -9.30 -19.05
CA ASP A 201 -5.53 -8.82 -20.42
C ASP A 201 -4.13 -8.33 -20.84
N LEU A 202 -3.19 -8.22 -19.90
CA LEU A 202 -1.82 -7.81 -20.16
C LEU A 202 -0.96 -8.99 -20.66
N PRO A 203 -0.40 -8.93 -21.89
CA PRO A 203 0.53 -9.94 -22.36
C PRO A 203 1.72 -10.07 -21.42
N HIS A 204 2.11 -11.31 -21.09
CA HIS A 204 3.17 -11.61 -20.11
C HIS A 204 2.91 -11.05 -18.70
N GLY A 205 1.64 -10.76 -18.36
CA GLY A 205 1.27 -10.08 -17.11
C GLY A 205 1.82 -10.72 -15.84
N GLU A 206 1.74 -12.04 -15.68
CA GLU A 206 2.26 -12.71 -14.47
C GLU A 206 3.78 -12.58 -14.30
N GLU A 207 4.53 -12.66 -15.41
CA GLU A 207 5.99 -12.51 -15.41
C GLU A 207 6.39 -11.06 -15.13
N LEU A 208 5.75 -10.12 -15.82
CA LEU A 208 5.95 -8.68 -15.63
C LEU A 208 5.59 -8.22 -14.21
N LEU A 209 4.51 -8.78 -13.64
CA LEU A 209 4.13 -8.53 -12.24
C LEU A 209 5.19 -9.07 -11.29
N GLY A 210 5.85 -10.18 -11.65
CA GLY A 210 6.97 -10.72 -10.90
C GLY A 210 8.11 -9.71 -10.72
N TYR A 211 8.51 -9.04 -11.81
CA TYR A 211 9.51 -7.97 -11.74
C TYR A 211 9.05 -6.80 -10.86
N ALA A 212 7.82 -6.32 -11.06
CA ALA A 212 7.28 -5.21 -10.27
C ALA A 212 7.22 -5.55 -8.77
N CYS A 213 6.75 -6.74 -8.40
CA CYS A 213 6.71 -7.22 -7.01
C CYS A 213 8.11 -7.35 -6.40
N GLN A 214 9.09 -7.82 -7.16
CA GLN A 214 10.47 -7.88 -6.69
C GLN A 214 11.02 -6.48 -6.40
N PHE A 215 10.85 -5.53 -7.33
CA PHE A 215 11.31 -4.15 -7.12
C PHE A 215 10.59 -3.48 -5.95
N GLU A 216 9.29 -3.71 -5.81
CA GLU A 216 8.48 -3.20 -4.70
C GLU A 216 9.01 -3.75 -3.37
N GLY A 217 9.19 -5.07 -3.27
CA GLY A 217 9.68 -5.70 -2.04
C GLY A 217 11.08 -5.26 -1.64
N GLU A 218 12.00 -5.12 -2.60
CA GLU A 218 13.34 -4.58 -2.35
C GLU A 218 13.29 -3.16 -1.79
N LEU A 219 12.48 -2.28 -2.41
CA LEU A 219 12.30 -0.91 -1.96
C LEU A 219 11.60 -0.86 -0.59
N CYS A 220 10.61 -1.71 -0.36
CA CYS A 220 9.89 -1.82 0.92
C CYS A 220 10.82 -2.24 2.04
N LEU A 221 11.68 -3.24 1.79
CA LEU A 221 12.69 -3.69 2.74
C LEU A 221 13.69 -2.58 3.09
N GLN A 222 14.15 -1.81 2.09
CA GLN A 222 15.02 -0.64 2.34
C GLN A 222 14.29 0.43 3.15
N PHE A 223 13.00 0.62 2.91
CA PHE A 223 12.20 1.59 3.66
C PHE A 223 12.05 1.18 5.12
N VAL A 224 11.62 -0.05 5.41
CA VAL A 224 11.45 -0.53 6.79
C VAL A 224 12.79 -0.58 7.53
N GLU A 225 13.88 -0.99 6.88
CA GLU A 225 15.23 -0.97 7.46
C GLU A 225 15.65 0.46 7.84
N ARG A 226 15.34 1.44 6.99
CA ARG A 226 15.61 2.84 7.32
C ARG A 226 14.83 3.29 8.57
N LEU A 227 13.59 2.86 8.72
CA LEU A 227 12.78 3.19 9.90
C LEU A 227 13.29 2.48 11.16
N GLU A 228 13.70 1.22 11.04
CA GLU A 228 14.32 0.48 12.14
C GLU A 228 15.58 1.20 12.64
N GLN A 229 16.46 1.65 11.73
CA GLN A 229 17.64 2.44 12.11
C GLN A 229 17.23 3.75 12.80
N MET A 230 16.21 4.46 12.29
CA MET A 230 15.76 5.72 12.89
C MET A 230 15.17 5.54 14.29
N ILE A 231 14.50 4.41 14.56
CA ILE A 231 13.74 4.18 15.80
C ILE A 231 14.58 3.43 16.83
N PHE A 232 15.30 2.38 16.42
CA PHE A 232 16.03 1.48 17.30
C PHE A 232 17.53 1.78 17.40
N ASP A 233 18.12 2.49 16.43
CA ASP A 233 19.54 2.91 16.45
C ASP A 233 19.72 4.41 16.11
N PRO A 234 19.21 5.31 16.97
CA PRO A 234 19.28 6.75 16.72
C PRO A 234 20.72 7.29 16.62
N SER A 235 21.71 6.56 17.14
CA SER A 235 23.14 6.88 17.06
C SER A 235 23.73 6.82 15.64
N SER A 236 23.15 6.01 14.75
CA SER A 236 23.62 5.84 13.37
C SER A 236 23.24 7.02 12.45
N THR A 237 22.20 7.77 12.80
CA THR A 237 21.59 8.83 11.97
C THR A 237 22.49 10.06 11.71
N PHE A 238 23.65 10.18 12.37
CA PHE A 238 24.58 11.30 12.21
C PHE A 238 25.69 11.06 11.17
N THR A 239 25.72 9.91 10.48
CA THR A 239 26.79 9.65 9.51
C THR A 239 26.37 10.04 8.08
N LYS A 240 26.76 11.27 7.72
CA LYS A 240 27.06 11.78 6.36
C LYS A 240 25.92 11.83 5.33
N PHE A 241 25.45 13.05 5.07
CA PHE A 241 25.21 13.52 3.71
C PHE A 241 26.54 13.96 3.09
#